data_AF-A0A1G9IK05-F1
#
_entry.id   AF-A0A1G9IK05-F1
#
_cell.length_a   1.000
_cell.length_b   1.000
_cell.length_c   1.000
_cell.angle_alpha   90.00
_cell.angle_beta   90.00
_cell.angle_gamma   90.00
#
_symmetry.space_group_name_H-M   'P 1'
#
loop_
_entity.id
_entity.type
_entity.pdbx_description
1 polymer ?
#
loop_
_entity_poly.entity_id
_entity_poly.type
_entity_poly.pdbx_seq_one_letter_code
_entity_poly.pdbx_strand_id
1 'polypeptide(L)' 'MSVTDFGVVQKWAQLPENIKKLILANVFCPSCGVTTIKKYTLHDDKSDILLKGKCSKCGKDVARFVENE' A
#
# COMPACT_ATOMS: atom_id res chain seq x y z
N MET A 1 -10.76 -18.76 -7.26
CA MET A 1 -9.29 -18.62 -7.19
C MET A 1 -8.99 -17.14 -7.25
N SER A 2 -8.50 -16.56 -6.15
CA SER A 2 -8.14 -15.15 -6.08
C SER A 2 -6.98 -14.90 -7.05
N VAL A 3 -7.28 -14.27 -8.18
CA VAL A 3 -6.26 -13.73 -9.07
C VAL A 3 -5.53 -12.68 -8.25
N THR A 4 -4.38 -13.03 -7.68
CA THR A 4 -3.37 -12.03 -7.37
C THR A 4 -2.96 -11.48 -8.73
N ASP A 5 -3.51 -10.34 -9.10
CA ASP A 5 -3.24 -9.68 -10.38
C ASP A 5 -1.72 -9.49 -10.51
N PHE A 6 -1.11 -10.30 -11.39
CA PHE A 6 0.35 -10.28 -11.59
C PHE A 6 0.84 -8.89 -11.99
N GLY A 7 -0.02 -8.08 -12.64
CA GLY A 7 0.27 -6.70 -13.04
C GLY A 7 0.58 -5.77 -11.86
N VAL A 8 -0.22 -5.77 -10.80
CA VAL A 8 0.00 -4.87 -9.65
C VAL A 8 1.26 -5.26 -8.87
N VAL A 9 1.53 -6.55 -8.73
CA VAL A 9 2.76 -7.05 -8.08
C VAL A 9 3.99 -6.63 -8.88
N GLN A 10 3.94 -6.72 -10.21
CA GLN A 10 5.06 -6.31 -11.06
C GLN A 10 5.33 -4.80 -10.97
N LYS A 11 4.29 -3.96 -11.02
CA LYS A 11 4.42 -2.49 -10.85
C LYS A 11 5.02 -2.14 -9.49
N TRP A 12 4.51 -2.76 -8.42
CA TRP A 12 5.07 -2.58 -7.09
C TRP A 12 6.52 -3.09 -6.99
N ALA A 13 6.87 -4.17 -7.69
CA ALA A 13 8.22 -4.72 -7.73
C ALA A 13 9.22 -3.75 -8.39
N GLN A 14 8.79 -3.03 -9.43
CA GLN A 14 9.63 -2.07 -10.19
C GLN A 14 10.01 -0.81 -9.41
N LEU A 15 9.23 -0.41 -8.40
CA LEU A 15 9.58 0.74 -7.58
C LEU A 15 10.92 0.51 -6.84
N PRO A 16 11.79 1.53 -6.70
CA PRO A 16 12.98 1.42 -5.87
C PRO A 16 12.64 1.14 -4.39
N GLU A 17 13.48 0.39 -3.68
CA GLU A 17 13.21 0.03 -2.27
C GLU A 17 13.05 1.24 -1.34
N ASN A 18 13.84 2.30 -1.55
CA ASN A 18 13.73 3.53 -0.80
C ASN A 18 12.35 4.19 -1.00
N ILE A 19 11.84 4.18 -2.24
CA ILE A 19 10.50 4.70 -2.55
C ILE A 19 9.42 3.85 -1.88
N LYS A 20 9.52 2.51 -1.97
CA LYS A 20 8.58 1.61 -1.27
C LYS A 20 8.56 1.90 0.24
N LYS A 21 9.73 2.05 0.87
CA LYS A 21 9.83 2.38 2.31
C LYS A 21 9.15 3.69 2.65
N LEU A 22 9.34 4.73 1.83
CA LEU A 22 8.68 6.04 2.02
C LEU A 22 7.16 5.93 1.90
N ILE A 23 6.66 5.22 0.88
CA ILE A 23 5.23 4.98 0.69
C ILE A 23 4.64 4.22 1.88
N LEU A 24 5.28 3.13 2.30
CA LEU A 24 4.82 2.31 3.42
C LEU A 24 4.85 3.06 4.76
N ALA A 25 5.79 4.00 4.94
CA ALA A 25 5.89 4.83 6.13
C ALA A 25 4.93 6.02 6.14
N ASN A 26 4.31 6.35 5.00
CA ASN A 26 3.45 7.51 4.83
C ASN A 26 2.02 7.11 4.44
N VAL A 27 1.33 6.47 5.38
CA VAL A 27 -0.08 6.08 5.24
C VAL A 27 -0.91 6.86 6.25
N PHE A 28 -2.08 7.37 5.82
CA PHE A 28 -2.97 8.09 6.70
C PHE A 28 -3.86 7.12 7.48
N CYS A 29 -3.85 7.23 8.81
CA CYS A 29 -4.80 6.58 9.70
C CYS A 29 -5.76 7.62 10.26
N PRO A 30 -7.09 7.42 10.15
CA PRO A 30 -8.06 8.40 10.63
C PRO A 30 -8.01 8.60 12.14
N SER A 31 -7.44 7.66 12.91
CA SER A 31 -7.29 7.77 14.36
C SER A 31 -5.92 8.25 14.83
N CYS A 32 -4.86 8.13 14.01
CA CYS A 32 -3.48 8.38 14.45
C CYS A 32 -2.72 9.38 13.59
N GLY A 33 -3.33 9.89 12.51
CA GLY A 33 -2.64 10.66 11.47
C GLY A 33 -1.68 9.80 10.66
N VAL A 34 -0.54 10.36 10.29
CA VAL A 34 0.48 9.66 9.51
C VAL A 34 1.05 8.47 10.31
N THR A 35 1.12 7.32 9.64
CA THR A 35 1.55 6.05 10.22
C THR A 35 2.24 5.18 9.18
N THR A 36 2.95 4.16 9.66
CA THR A 36 3.44 3.07 8.83
C THR A 36 2.38 1.98 8.70
N ILE A 37 2.18 1.47 7.48
CA ILE A 37 1.32 0.33 7.21
C ILE A 37 2.04 -1.00 7.48
N LYS A 38 1.34 -1.97 8.05
CA LYS A 38 1.83 -3.33 8.29
C LYS A 38 0.81 -4.35 7.79
N LYS A 39 1.24 -5.58 7.53
CA LYS A 39 0.39 -6.69 7.05
C LYS A 39 -0.49 -6.26 5.86
N TYR A 40 0.15 -5.72 4.83
CA TYR A 40 -0.56 -5.14 3.70
C TYR A 40 -0.67 -6.10 2.51
N THR A 41 -1.70 -5.89 1.70
CA THR A 41 -1.93 -6.53 0.41
C THR A 41 -1.94 -5.49 -0.69
N LEU A 42 -1.56 -5.92 -1.90
CA LEU A 42 -1.63 -5.13 -3.11
C LEU A 42 -2.94 -5.43 -3.83
N HIS A 43 -3.64 -4.39 -4.25
CA HIS A 43 -4.84 -4.47 -5.07
C HIS A 43 -4.62 -3.62 -6.33
N ASP A 44 -4.98 -4.16 -7.48
CA ASP A 44 -5.06 -3.38 -8.71
C ASP A 44 -6.32 -2.52 -8.64
N ASP A 45 -6.18 -1.22 -8.86
CA ASP A 45 -7.31 -0.30 -9.02
C ASP A 45 -7.12 0.49 -10.30
N LYS A 46 -7.78 0.04 -11.37
CA LYS A 46 -7.84 0.72 -12.68
C LYS A 46 -6.48 1.14 -13.25
N SER A 47 -5.44 0.32 -13.06
CA SER A 47 -4.03 0.56 -13.45
C SER A 47 -3.12 1.16 -12.39
N ASP A 48 -3.64 1.51 -11.22
CA ASP A 48 -2.85 2.01 -10.09
C ASP A 48 -2.72 0.96 -8.97
N ILE A 49 -1.88 1.27 -7.98
CA ILE A 49 -1.60 0.37 -6.86
C ILE A 49 -2.35 0.85 -5.62
N LEU A 50 -3.26 0.03 -5.12
CA LEU A 50 -3.92 0.24 -3.84
C LEU A 50 -3.35 -0.71 -2.77
N LEU A 51 -2.67 -0.14 -1.79
CA LEU A 51 -2.20 -0.84 -0.59
C LEU A 51 -3.33 -0.86 0.45
N LYS A 52 -3.71 -2.04 0.94
CA LYS A 52 -4.63 -2.19 2.08
C LYS A 52 -3.93 -2.94 3.20
N GLY A 53 -4.05 -2.49 4.44
CA GLY A 53 -3.35 -3.10 5.55
C GLY A 53 -3.74 -2.50 6.89
N LYS A 54 -2.88 -2.66 7.90
CA LYS A 54 -3.15 -2.23 9.27
C LYS A 54 -2.22 -1.09 9.70
N CYS A 55 -2.76 -0.14 10.46
CA CYS A 55 -1.99 0.91 11.13
C CYS A 55 -1.03 0.28 12.14
N SER A 56 0.26 0.62 12.06
CA SER A 56 1.28 0.13 13.00
C SER A 56 1.07 0.57 14.45
N LYS A 57 0.33 1.66 14.70
CA LYS A 57 0.08 2.23 16.02
C LYS A 57 -1.15 1.65 16.70
N CYS A 58 -2.28 1.57 15.99
CA CYS A 58 -3.58 1.20 16.58
C CYS A 58 -4.21 -0.06 15.98
N GLY A 59 -3.61 -0.67 14.96
CA GLY A 59 -4.10 -1.90 14.33
C GLY A 59 -5.37 -1.77 13.49
N LYS A 60 -5.96 -0.58 13.37
CA LYS A 60 -7.11 -0.32 12.49
C LYS A 60 -6.75 -0.42 11.01
N ASP A 61 -7.75 -0.67 10.18
CA ASP A 61 -7.60 -0.70 8.73
C ASP A 61 -7.18 0.67 8.18
N VAL A 62 -6.21 0.63 7.27
CA VAL A 62 -5.69 1.77 6.53
C VAL A 62 -5.44 1.39 5.08
N ALA A 63 -5.47 2.38 4.20
CA ALA A 63 -5.15 2.18 2.80
C ALA A 63 -4.27 3.32 2.27
N ARG A 64 -3.47 3.03 1.24
CA ARG A 64 -2.67 4.01 0.51
C ARG A 64 -2.78 3.75 -0.97
N PHE A 65 -3.22 4.76 -1.70
CA PHE A 65 -3.21 4.77 -3.16
C PHE A 65 -1.85 5.28 -3.65
N VAL A 66 -1.34 4.65 -4.70
CA VAL A 66 -0.08 4.99 -5.36
C VAL A 66 -0.35 5.06 -6.85
N GLU A 67 -0.38 6.29 -7.34
CA GLU A 67 -0.56 6.63 -8.76
C GLU A 67 0.75 6.42 -9.50
N ASN A 68 0.67 5.92 -10.73
CA ASN A 68 1.78 5.83 -11.66
C ASN A 68 1.44 6.70 -12.88
N GLU A 69 2.06 7.88 -12.99
CA GLU A 69 1.86 8.82 -14.12
C GLU A 69 2.37 8.26 -15.46
#